data_AF-A0A846U5E1-F1
#
_entry.id   AF-A0A846U5E1-F1
#
_cell.length_a   1.000
_cell.length_b   1.000
_cell.length_c   1.000
_cell.angle_alpha   90.00
_cell.angle_beta   90.00
_cell.angle_gamma   90.00
#
_symmetry.space_group_name_H-M   'P 1'
#
loop_
_entity.id
_entity.type
_entity.pdbx_description
1 polymer ?
#
loop_
_entity_poly.entity_id
_entity_poly.type
_entity_poly.pdbx_seq_one_letter_code
_entity_poly.pdbx_strand_id
1 'polypeptide(L)'
;MSNHSSRRSARRSARRAARTRHTSAGEARGHTASRRRRRSTEAEDPFRPVARTAADVLAIIPHTLGFWPQDSVAVLTTTTDSVGPCLRVELPSVQELEDAQFLASWTTVMAGFLEYDSVGTSMFVAVYTGDPSVNDVESTDDAQATEAAQYVAQLVVRAITEAGALSGHDLQDAWCLQGTQWWPVAMPSVVEDAELIRNSAIYAALVCDGSVVETDPAAGLGTWDHPSGWTTAFSGGASDSRQAHPDSWEAGPDSWKAGPDPWEDHPDVWETPAESTQVQTGSADTPWSQGGDDDPLAEYAWRIGYLERWNHVLSSFQDGAPSTPGDSQELTELMLGCVDPRGLDLLLAMALTGEIEIARQACAQWESNPLEQDNHALLKVAQVILGEWEGQPDWGTVDRFDHVVQRLISMVASISGATGVNPLPTVEASLWLARAHVERFRARGSRTQLCLARAENLAPWHPGIERLRQLCAVSPVPQWATQRATAWHRSGT
;
A
#
# COMPACT_ATOMS: atom_id res chain seq x y z
N MET A 1 32.98 -21.18 -75.77
CA MET A 1 33.40 -20.44 -74.56
C MET A 1 32.15 -19.84 -73.92
N SER A 2 31.87 -20.25 -72.68
CA SER A 2 31.07 -19.57 -71.64
C SER A 2 29.53 -19.54 -71.70
N ASN A 3 28.92 -20.63 -71.21
CA ASN A 3 27.93 -20.79 -70.11
C ASN A 3 26.93 -19.64 -69.80
N HIS A 4 25.63 -19.88 -69.96
CA HIS A 4 24.66 -20.47 -68.99
C HIS A 4 24.11 -19.48 -67.94
N SER A 5 22.88 -19.02 -68.16
CA SER A 5 21.90 -18.86 -67.07
C SER A 5 20.48 -19.02 -67.61
N SER A 6 19.95 -20.22 -67.48
CA SER A 6 18.57 -20.60 -67.74
C SER A 6 18.18 -21.62 -66.70
N ARG A 7 17.15 -21.32 -65.88
CA ARG A 7 16.00 -22.19 -65.56
C ARG A 7 15.37 -21.89 -64.21
N ARG A 8 14.03 -22.00 -64.21
CA ARG A 8 13.05 -22.14 -63.10
C ARG A 8 12.62 -20.82 -62.47
N SER A 9 11.33 -20.52 -62.30
CA SER A 9 10.07 -21.29 -62.42
C SER A 9 8.90 -20.28 -62.31
N ALA A 10 8.12 -19.98 -63.33
CA ALA A 10 6.98 -20.74 -63.87
C ALA A 10 5.77 -20.93 -62.92
N ARG A 11 4.64 -20.32 -63.35
CA ARG A 11 3.23 -20.77 -63.20
C ARG A 11 2.47 -20.53 -61.88
N ARG A 12 1.72 -19.42 -61.83
CA ARG A 12 0.42 -19.30 -61.14
C ARG A 12 -0.52 -18.46 -62.01
N SER A 13 -1.45 -19.08 -62.74
CA SER A 13 -2.70 -18.48 -63.27
C SER A 13 -3.42 -19.46 -64.22
N ALA A 14 -4.57 -19.98 -63.79
CA ALA A 14 -5.63 -20.74 -64.52
C ALA A 14 -6.22 -21.77 -63.54
N ARG A 15 -7.52 -22.01 -63.32
CA ARG A 15 -8.84 -21.71 -63.92
C ARG A 15 -9.86 -22.03 -62.80
N ARG A 16 -10.82 -21.18 -62.44
CA ARG A 16 -12.19 -21.01 -62.99
C ARG A 16 -13.10 -22.27 -62.90
N ALA A 17 -14.04 -22.19 -61.95
CA ALA A 17 -15.48 -22.51 -61.98
C ALA A 17 -16.05 -23.76 -62.70
N ALA A 18 -16.90 -24.52 -61.98
CA ALA A 18 -18.18 -25.13 -62.42
C ALA A 18 -18.73 -26.01 -61.27
N ARG A 19 -19.84 -25.66 -60.61
CA ARG A 19 -21.27 -25.92 -60.93
C ARG A 19 -21.86 -27.16 -60.23
N THR A 20 -22.70 -26.90 -59.22
CA THR A 20 -24.08 -27.42 -58.97
C THR A 20 -24.43 -28.89 -59.22
N ARG A 21 -25.07 -29.55 -58.22
CA ARG A 21 -26.52 -29.93 -58.20
C ARG A 21 -26.95 -30.65 -56.89
N HIS A 22 -28.14 -30.24 -56.39
CA HIS A 22 -29.28 -30.93 -55.73
C HIS A 22 -29.03 -32.15 -54.79
N THR A 23 -29.72 -32.32 -53.65
CA THR A 23 -31.19 -32.29 -53.42
C THR A 23 -31.58 -31.99 -51.96
N SER A 24 -32.77 -31.40 -51.80
CA SER A 24 -33.53 -31.16 -50.56
C SER A 24 -34.52 -32.30 -50.22
N ALA A 25 -34.66 -32.65 -48.94
CA ALA A 25 -35.83 -33.21 -48.24
C ALA A 25 -35.39 -33.51 -46.79
N GLY A 26 -36.11 -33.30 -45.68
CA GLY A 26 -37.43 -32.77 -45.35
C GLY A 26 -37.55 -32.77 -43.82
N GLU A 27 -38.37 -31.86 -43.30
CA GLU A 27 -38.86 -31.64 -41.92
C GLU A 27 -38.77 -32.79 -40.89
N ALA A 28 -38.34 -32.47 -39.66
CA ALA A 28 -39.26 -32.33 -38.51
C ALA A 28 -38.53 -32.10 -37.16
N ARG A 29 -38.93 -31.01 -36.47
CA ARG A 29 -39.10 -30.84 -35.01
C ARG A 29 -37.90 -31.06 -34.07
N GLY A 30 -37.56 -29.97 -33.37
CA GLY A 30 -36.77 -30.01 -32.14
C GLY A 30 -36.22 -28.63 -31.77
N HIS A 31 -37.07 -27.72 -31.30
CA HIS A 31 -36.62 -26.50 -30.64
C HIS A 31 -35.90 -26.86 -29.33
N THR A 32 -34.58 -26.84 -29.35
CA THR A 32 -33.77 -26.55 -28.16
C THR A 32 -32.79 -25.46 -28.57
N ALA A 33 -33.20 -24.22 -28.30
CA ALA A 33 -32.34 -23.06 -28.37
C ALA A 33 -31.20 -23.26 -27.36
N SER A 34 -30.08 -23.82 -27.84
CA SER A 34 -28.82 -23.79 -27.13
C SER A 34 -28.38 -22.33 -27.07
N ARG A 35 -28.72 -21.69 -25.95
CA ARG A 35 -28.28 -20.36 -25.55
C ARG A 35 -26.75 -20.41 -25.49
N ARG A 36 -26.11 -20.12 -26.63
CA ARG A 36 -24.67 -20.01 -26.77
C ARG A 36 -24.25 -18.80 -25.95
N ARG A 37 -24.02 -19.03 -24.66
CA ARG A 37 -23.45 -18.08 -23.70
C ARG A 37 -22.18 -17.56 -24.35
N ARG A 38 -22.26 -16.35 -24.93
CA ARG A 38 -21.07 -15.60 -25.32
C ARG A 38 -20.31 -15.42 -24.02
N ARG A 39 -19.24 -16.20 -23.81
CA ARG A 39 -18.17 -15.78 -22.91
C ARG A 39 -17.70 -14.44 -23.46
N SER A 40 -18.08 -13.37 -22.79
CA SER A 40 -17.27 -12.16 -22.77
C SER A 40 -15.91 -12.59 -22.24
N THR A 41 -14.96 -12.83 -23.12
CA THR A 41 -13.56 -12.61 -22.78
C THR A 41 -13.47 -11.14 -22.43
N GLU A 42 -13.51 -10.82 -21.13
CA GLU A 42 -12.86 -9.61 -20.64
C GLU A 42 -11.49 -9.60 -21.30
N ALA A 43 -11.21 -8.53 -22.04
CA ALA A 43 -9.87 -8.33 -22.55
C ALA A 43 -8.98 -8.26 -21.31
N GLU A 44 -8.11 -9.26 -21.12
CA GLU A 44 -7.04 -9.17 -20.11
C GLU A 44 -6.39 -7.81 -20.28
N ASP A 45 -6.31 -7.06 -19.18
CA ASP A 45 -5.59 -5.80 -19.16
C ASP A 45 -4.18 -6.06 -19.72
N PRO A 46 -3.82 -5.49 -20.90
CA PRO A 46 -2.54 -5.76 -21.53
C PRO A 46 -1.35 -5.30 -20.69
N PHE A 47 -1.59 -4.57 -19.61
CA PHE A 47 -0.58 -4.08 -18.69
C PHE A 47 -0.50 -4.82 -17.37
N ARG A 48 -1.27 -5.91 -17.15
CA ARG A 48 -1.15 -6.68 -15.90
C ARG A 48 0.27 -7.29 -15.81
N PRO A 49 1.10 -6.84 -14.87
CA PRO A 49 2.50 -7.26 -14.83
C PRO A 49 2.57 -8.72 -14.33
N VAL A 50 3.32 -9.56 -15.04
CA VAL A 50 3.48 -11.00 -14.73
C VAL A 50 4.93 -11.26 -14.38
N ALA A 51 5.19 -11.81 -13.19
CA ALA A 51 6.53 -12.20 -12.77
C ALA A 51 6.99 -13.41 -13.60
N ARG A 52 8.15 -13.30 -14.25
CA ARG A 52 8.68 -14.36 -15.14
C ARG A 52 10.07 -14.82 -14.75
N THR A 53 10.76 -14.05 -13.94
CA THR A 53 12.14 -14.28 -13.52
C THR A 53 12.25 -14.25 -12.00
N ALA A 54 13.33 -14.81 -11.46
CA ALA A 54 13.65 -14.67 -10.04
C ALA A 54 13.75 -13.19 -9.62
N ALA A 55 14.37 -12.36 -10.46
CA ALA A 55 14.46 -10.92 -10.23
C ALA A 55 13.07 -10.24 -10.12
N ASP A 56 12.10 -10.68 -10.94
CA ASP A 56 10.73 -10.18 -10.84
C ASP A 56 10.07 -10.56 -9.50
N VAL A 57 10.26 -11.79 -9.03
CA VAL A 57 9.72 -12.25 -7.72
C VAL A 57 10.39 -11.51 -6.58
N LEU A 58 11.72 -11.39 -6.62
CA LEU A 58 12.51 -10.67 -5.63
C LEU A 58 12.16 -9.17 -5.59
N ALA A 59 11.68 -8.58 -6.68
CA ALA A 59 11.21 -7.20 -6.71
C ALA A 59 9.90 -7.00 -5.93
N ILE A 60 9.04 -8.01 -5.84
CA ILE A 60 7.76 -7.92 -5.13
C ILE A 60 8.00 -7.68 -3.63
N ILE A 61 8.94 -8.41 -3.03
CA ILE A 61 9.21 -8.41 -1.58
C ILE A 61 9.45 -7.00 -1.01
N PRO A 62 10.45 -6.22 -1.48
CA PRO A 62 10.71 -4.89 -0.93
C PRO A 62 9.56 -3.91 -1.21
N HIS A 63 8.82 -4.10 -2.30
CA HIS A 63 7.63 -3.30 -2.60
C HIS A 63 6.42 -3.64 -1.70
N THR A 64 6.30 -4.90 -1.26
CA THR A 64 5.30 -5.31 -0.27
C THR A 64 5.67 -4.80 1.12
N LEU A 65 6.96 -4.80 1.48
CA LEU A 65 7.44 -4.36 2.79
C LEU A 65 7.62 -2.84 2.89
N GLY A 66 7.82 -2.15 1.77
CA GLY A 66 8.09 -0.71 1.69
C GLY A 66 9.56 -0.31 1.94
N PHE A 67 10.47 -1.28 2.13
CA PHE A 67 11.90 -1.08 2.35
C PHE A 67 12.69 -2.33 1.90
N TRP A 68 14.02 -2.19 1.75
CA TRP A 68 14.91 -3.32 1.49
C TRP A 68 15.24 -4.05 2.80
N PRO A 69 14.87 -5.33 2.95
CA PRO A 69 15.16 -6.04 4.19
C PRO A 69 16.67 -6.20 4.41
N GLN A 70 17.06 -6.20 5.68
CA GLN A 70 18.42 -6.47 6.14
C GLN A 70 18.35 -7.48 7.27
N ASP A 71 19.36 -8.36 7.35
CA ASP A 71 19.50 -9.42 8.36
C ASP A 71 18.18 -10.13 8.66
N SER A 72 17.48 -10.54 7.60
CA SER A 72 16.14 -11.12 7.72
C SER A 72 15.84 -12.12 6.62
N VAL A 73 14.83 -12.94 6.89
CA VAL A 73 14.22 -13.79 5.88
C VAL A 73 12.81 -13.32 5.59
N ALA A 74 12.50 -13.19 4.30
CA ALA A 74 11.19 -12.89 3.78
C ALA A 74 10.58 -14.14 3.15
N VAL A 75 9.32 -14.41 3.47
CA VAL A 75 8.53 -15.51 2.91
C VAL A 75 7.31 -14.91 2.23
N LEU A 76 7.27 -15.03 0.91
CA LEU A 76 6.15 -14.58 0.08
C LEU A 76 5.29 -15.78 -0.26
N THR A 77 4.08 -15.84 0.30
CA THR A 77 3.13 -16.90 -0.05
C THR A 77 2.42 -16.55 -1.36
N THR A 78 1.94 -17.58 -2.05
CA THR A 78 1.27 -17.47 -3.34
C THR A 78 0.21 -18.55 -3.47
N THR A 79 -0.76 -18.27 -4.31
CA THR A 79 -1.68 -19.26 -4.86
C THR A 79 -1.31 -19.51 -6.32
N THR A 80 -2.09 -20.33 -7.01
CA THR A 80 -1.96 -20.54 -8.45
C THR A 80 -2.12 -19.27 -9.30
N ASP A 81 -2.84 -18.26 -8.81
CA ASP A 81 -3.20 -17.08 -9.61
C ASP A 81 -2.99 -15.72 -8.90
N SER A 82 -2.51 -15.73 -7.66
CA SER A 82 -2.29 -14.50 -6.88
C SER A 82 -1.08 -14.59 -5.97
N VAL A 83 -0.56 -13.42 -5.63
CA VAL A 83 0.43 -13.24 -4.55
C VAL A 83 -0.34 -13.11 -3.24
N GLY A 84 0.14 -13.78 -2.20
CA GLY A 84 -0.38 -13.76 -0.84
C GLY A 84 0.40 -12.77 0.05
N PRO A 85 0.26 -12.88 1.39
CA PRO A 85 1.04 -12.09 2.33
C PRO A 85 2.56 -12.31 2.19
N CYS A 86 3.32 -11.29 2.56
CA CYS A 86 4.77 -11.36 2.71
C CYS A 86 5.13 -11.26 4.20
N LEU A 87 5.62 -12.36 4.77
CA LEU A 87 6.14 -12.41 6.14
C LEU A 87 7.62 -12.01 6.12
N ARG A 88 8.06 -11.16 7.07
CA ARG A 88 9.49 -10.89 7.32
C ARG A 88 9.81 -11.17 8.77
N VAL A 89 10.85 -11.95 9.02
CA VAL A 89 11.39 -12.21 10.37
C VAL A 89 12.90 -11.99 10.37
N GLU A 90 13.44 -11.59 11.52
CA GLU A 90 14.89 -11.42 11.69
C GLU A 90 15.62 -12.76 11.57
N LEU A 91 16.83 -12.73 11.03
CA LEU A 91 17.67 -13.91 10.99
C LEU A 91 18.16 -14.25 12.40
N PRO A 92 18.02 -15.50 12.86
CA PRO A 92 18.72 -15.96 14.04
C PRO A 92 20.23 -15.92 13.81
N SER A 93 20.99 -15.77 14.89
CA SER A 93 22.44 -15.84 14.84
C SER A 93 22.91 -17.23 14.38
N VAL A 94 24.12 -17.31 13.83
CA VAL A 94 24.71 -18.59 13.39
C VAL A 94 24.75 -19.60 14.55
N GLN A 95 25.09 -19.14 15.77
CA GLN A 95 25.15 -19.98 16.96
C GLN A 95 23.78 -20.55 17.34
N GLU A 96 22.71 -19.75 17.19
CA GLU A 96 21.33 -20.22 17.43
C GLU A 96 20.88 -21.22 16.36
N LEU A 97 21.23 -20.99 15.09
CA LEU A 97 20.90 -21.91 13.99
C LEU A 97 21.63 -23.27 14.11
N GLU A 98 22.80 -23.31 14.75
CA GLU A 98 23.53 -24.54 15.05
C GLU A 98 22.96 -25.33 16.24
N ASP A 99 22.17 -24.67 17.11
CA ASP A 99 21.44 -25.35 18.17
C ASP A 99 20.18 -26.02 17.62
N ALA A 100 20.21 -27.35 17.55
CA ALA A 100 19.10 -28.15 17.05
C ALA A 100 17.78 -27.94 17.81
N GLN A 101 17.83 -27.64 19.12
CA GLN A 101 16.62 -27.38 19.90
C GLN A 101 16.01 -26.02 19.56
N PHE A 102 16.86 -25.00 19.42
CA PHE A 102 16.43 -23.68 18.95
C PHE A 102 15.83 -23.79 17.54
N LEU A 103 16.55 -24.43 16.61
CA LEU A 103 16.12 -24.55 15.22
C LEU A 103 14.75 -25.23 15.10
N ALA A 104 14.53 -26.33 15.84
CA ALA A 104 13.23 -27.01 15.86
C ALA A 104 12.09 -26.14 16.43
N SER A 105 12.38 -25.36 17.49
CA SER A 105 11.43 -24.40 18.05
C SER A 105 11.10 -23.29 17.06
N TRP A 106 12.12 -22.74 16.39
CA TRP A 106 11.98 -21.70 15.39
C TRP A 106 11.17 -22.19 14.18
N THR A 107 11.45 -23.38 13.66
CA THR A 107 10.65 -24.04 12.61
C THR A 107 9.18 -24.15 13.00
N THR A 108 8.88 -24.55 14.24
CA THR A 108 7.50 -24.66 14.73
C THR A 108 6.80 -23.31 14.77
N VAL A 109 7.50 -22.26 15.21
CA VAL A 109 6.97 -20.88 15.20
C VAL A 109 6.71 -20.41 13.77
N MET A 110 7.63 -20.66 12.84
CA MET A 110 7.45 -20.32 11.42
C MET A 110 6.25 -21.06 10.81
N ALA A 111 6.04 -22.33 11.18
CA ALA A 111 4.86 -23.08 10.72
C ALA A 111 3.57 -22.42 11.24
N GLY A 112 3.53 -22.04 12.51
CA GLY A 112 2.40 -21.31 13.09
C GLY A 112 2.12 -19.96 12.40
N PHE A 113 3.16 -19.25 11.95
CA PHE A 113 2.95 -18.02 11.15
C PHE A 113 2.35 -18.32 9.78
N LEU A 114 2.82 -19.37 9.11
CA LEU A 114 2.31 -19.76 7.78
C LEU A 114 0.87 -20.30 7.86
N GLU A 115 0.48 -20.96 8.95
CA GLU A 115 -0.90 -21.45 9.15
C GLU A 115 -1.95 -20.32 9.16
N TYR A 116 -1.57 -19.06 9.43
CA TYR A 116 -2.49 -17.92 9.31
C TYR A 116 -2.87 -17.62 7.86
N ASP A 117 -2.03 -17.98 6.89
CA ASP A 117 -2.38 -17.92 5.47
C ASP A 117 -3.03 -19.23 5.04
N SER A 118 -4.34 -19.33 5.28
CA SER A 118 -5.12 -20.52 4.89
C SER A 118 -5.38 -20.65 3.39
N VAL A 119 -5.00 -19.65 2.58
CA VAL A 119 -5.27 -19.58 1.15
C VAL A 119 -4.02 -19.86 0.32
N GLY A 120 -2.85 -19.43 0.81
CA GLY A 120 -1.55 -19.75 0.22
C GLY A 120 -1.32 -21.25 0.13
N THR A 121 -0.77 -21.70 -1.00
CA THR A 121 -0.40 -23.11 -1.21
C THR A 121 1.07 -23.27 -1.59
N SER A 122 1.76 -22.17 -1.83
CA SER A 122 3.14 -22.16 -2.30
C SER A 122 3.85 -20.95 -1.75
N MET A 123 5.18 -21.04 -1.58
CA MET A 123 5.98 -19.95 -1.05
C MET A 123 7.29 -19.77 -1.79
N PHE A 124 7.74 -18.52 -1.82
CA PHE A 124 9.07 -18.11 -2.24
C PHE A 124 9.81 -17.55 -1.03
N VAL A 125 11.11 -17.85 -0.91
CA VAL A 125 11.93 -17.44 0.25
C VAL A 125 13.10 -16.58 -0.21
N ALA A 126 13.32 -15.45 0.46
CA ALA A 126 14.48 -14.61 0.23
C ALA A 126 15.19 -14.35 1.57
N VAL A 127 16.45 -14.76 1.66
CA VAL A 127 17.31 -14.53 2.82
C VAL A 127 18.18 -13.32 2.54
N TYR A 128 18.02 -12.26 3.32
CA TYR A 128 18.81 -11.03 3.25
C TYR A 128 19.85 -11.05 4.35
N THR A 129 21.11 -11.21 3.99
CA THR A 129 22.24 -11.11 4.92
C THR A 129 22.88 -9.73 4.77
N GLY A 130 23.16 -9.06 5.88
CA GLY A 130 23.79 -7.74 5.89
C GLY A 130 25.14 -7.71 5.19
N ASP A 131 25.54 -6.52 4.75
CA ASP A 131 26.85 -6.29 4.15
C ASP A 131 27.95 -6.38 5.24
N PRO A 132 28.94 -7.27 5.09
CA PRO A 132 30.05 -7.38 6.04
C PRO A 132 30.85 -6.07 6.19
N SER A 133 30.74 -5.12 5.27
CA SER A 133 31.50 -3.86 5.28
C SER A 133 31.02 -2.81 6.29
N VAL A 134 29.85 -2.98 6.91
CA VAL A 134 29.27 -1.99 7.84
C VAL A 134 29.59 -2.29 9.32
N ASN A 135 30.08 -3.50 9.62
CA ASN A 135 30.47 -3.89 10.98
C ASN A 135 31.99 -3.87 11.13
N ASP A 136 32.51 -2.81 11.76
CA ASP A 136 33.91 -2.59 12.16
C ASP A 136 34.60 -3.84 12.73
N VAL A 137 35.27 -4.65 11.89
CA VAL A 137 36.46 -5.46 12.23
C VAL A 137 37.27 -5.71 10.96
N GLU A 138 38.60 -5.56 11.04
CA GLU A 138 39.62 -5.86 10.04
C GLU A 138 39.23 -6.95 9.00
N SER A 139 39.20 -6.56 7.72
CA SER A 139 39.43 -7.41 6.54
C SER A 139 39.02 -8.88 6.70
N THR A 140 37.72 -9.15 6.85
CA THR A 140 37.22 -10.50 6.59
C THR A 140 37.29 -10.71 5.08
N ASP A 141 37.93 -11.79 4.63
CA ASP A 141 38.02 -12.13 3.21
C ASP A 141 36.59 -12.24 2.65
N ASP A 142 36.25 -11.48 1.60
CA ASP A 142 34.91 -11.44 1.00
C ASP A 142 34.40 -12.87 0.71
N ALA A 143 35.31 -13.78 0.33
CA ALA A 143 35.00 -15.19 0.10
C ALA A 143 34.47 -15.90 1.35
N GLN A 144 35.03 -15.61 2.53
CA GLN A 144 34.61 -16.22 3.79
C GLN A 144 33.25 -15.65 4.26
N ALA A 145 33.00 -14.37 4.03
CA ALA A 145 31.71 -13.75 4.32
C ALA A 145 30.60 -14.31 3.41
N THR A 146 30.89 -14.55 2.14
CA THR A 146 29.97 -15.21 1.21
C THR A 146 29.72 -16.67 1.58
N GLU A 147 30.74 -17.43 1.97
CA GLU A 147 30.57 -18.82 2.43
C GLU A 147 29.69 -18.91 3.69
N ALA A 148 29.88 -17.99 4.65
CA ALA A 148 29.03 -17.90 5.83
C ALA A 148 27.56 -17.56 5.47
N ALA A 149 27.34 -16.60 4.57
CA ALA A 149 25.99 -16.25 4.11
C ALA A 149 25.31 -17.42 3.38
N GLN A 150 26.05 -18.17 2.56
CA GLN A 150 25.56 -19.39 1.91
C GLN A 150 25.14 -20.44 2.94
N TYR A 151 25.96 -20.66 3.97
CA TYR A 151 25.65 -21.61 5.05
C TYR A 151 24.40 -21.21 5.83
N VAL A 152 24.29 -19.95 6.25
CA VAL A 152 23.10 -19.40 6.94
C VAL A 152 21.85 -19.57 6.08
N ALA A 153 21.91 -19.18 4.81
CA ALA A 153 20.78 -19.30 3.90
C ALA A 153 20.32 -20.76 3.75
N GLN A 154 21.24 -21.72 3.69
CA GLN A 154 20.89 -23.15 3.63
C GLN A 154 20.16 -23.63 4.89
N LEU A 155 20.63 -23.25 6.09
CA LEU A 155 19.98 -23.64 7.35
C LEU A 155 18.57 -23.03 7.46
N VAL A 156 18.46 -21.74 7.17
CA VAL A 156 17.20 -20.98 7.25
C VAL A 156 16.18 -21.50 6.25
N VAL A 157 16.58 -21.67 4.98
CA VAL A 157 15.67 -22.18 3.94
C VAL A 157 15.24 -23.61 4.27
N ARG A 158 16.12 -24.47 4.79
CA ARG A 158 15.74 -25.82 5.20
C ARG A 158 14.69 -25.81 6.30
N ALA A 159 14.88 -24.99 7.33
CA ALA A 159 13.92 -24.84 8.43
C ALA A 159 12.59 -24.28 7.95
N ILE A 160 12.59 -23.24 7.09
CA ILE A 160 11.35 -22.70 6.51
C ILE A 160 10.67 -23.70 5.59
N THR A 161 11.42 -24.49 4.81
CA THR A 161 10.85 -25.55 3.97
C THR A 161 10.10 -26.58 4.80
N GLU A 162 10.67 -26.97 5.96
CA GLU A 162 10.01 -27.86 6.90
C GLU A 162 8.76 -27.21 7.51
N ALA A 163 8.83 -25.94 7.90
CA ALA A 163 7.67 -25.18 8.39
C ALA A 163 6.55 -25.07 7.34
N GLY A 164 6.90 -24.84 6.08
CA GLY A 164 5.97 -24.82 4.96
C GLY A 164 5.30 -26.17 4.76
N ALA A 165 6.08 -27.26 4.75
CA ALA A 165 5.54 -28.61 4.64
C ALA A 165 4.56 -28.96 5.78
N LEU A 166 4.84 -28.49 7.01
CA LEU A 166 3.94 -28.67 8.16
C LEU A 166 2.63 -27.87 8.03
N SER A 167 2.68 -26.70 7.39
CA SER A 167 1.54 -25.77 7.24
C SER A 167 0.81 -25.88 5.90
N GLY A 168 1.25 -26.75 4.98
CA GLY A 168 0.65 -26.92 3.66
C GLY A 168 1.13 -25.97 2.56
N HIS A 169 2.30 -25.34 2.76
CA HIS A 169 2.93 -24.42 1.82
C HIS A 169 4.17 -25.04 1.17
N ASP A 170 4.12 -25.28 -0.14
CA ASP A 170 5.26 -25.85 -0.87
C ASP A 170 6.29 -24.77 -1.24
N LEU A 171 7.57 -25.02 -0.96
CA LEU A 171 8.65 -24.14 -1.41
C LEU A 171 8.80 -24.24 -2.94
N GLN A 172 8.64 -23.12 -3.63
CA GLN A 172 8.84 -23.02 -5.07
C GLN A 172 10.29 -22.70 -5.43
N ASP A 173 10.87 -21.69 -4.77
CA ASP A 173 12.27 -21.31 -4.96
C ASP A 173 12.77 -20.48 -3.76
N ALA A 174 14.09 -20.41 -3.60
CA ALA A 174 14.73 -19.66 -2.54
C ALA A 174 16.04 -19.00 -2.98
N TRP A 175 16.25 -17.76 -2.53
CA TRP A 175 17.43 -16.97 -2.85
C TRP A 175 18.10 -16.40 -1.60
N CYS A 176 19.40 -16.16 -1.69
CA CYS A 176 20.16 -15.37 -0.72
C CYS A 176 20.59 -14.08 -1.39
N LEU A 177 20.45 -12.96 -0.69
CA LEU A 177 20.87 -11.62 -1.09
C LEU A 177 21.92 -11.14 -0.09
N GLN A 178 23.07 -10.74 -0.60
CA GLN A 178 24.19 -10.21 0.17
C GLN A 178 24.79 -9.01 -0.56
N GLY A 179 24.72 -7.83 0.05
CA GLY A 179 25.21 -6.58 -0.56
C GLY A 179 24.59 -6.36 -1.95
N THR A 180 25.43 -6.32 -2.98
CA THR A 180 25.02 -6.07 -4.38
C THR A 180 24.75 -7.34 -5.19
N GLN A 181 24.77 -8.51 -4.55
CA GLN A 181 24.67 -9.80 -5.23
C GLN A 181 23.56 -10.65 -4.65
N TRP A 182 23.04 -11.56 -5.47
CA TRP A 182 22.14 -12.61 -5.02
C TRP A 182 22.38 -13.91 -5.78
N TRP A 183 21.95 -15.02 -5.19
CA TRP A 183 22.06 -16.34 -5.82
C TRP A 183 20.93 -17.27 -5.35
N PRO A 184 20.53 -18.27 -6.17
CA PRO A 184 19.64 -19.33 -5.71
C PRO A 184 20.32 -20.18 -4.63
N VAL A 185 19.61 -20.47 -3.53
CA VAL A 185 20.16 -21.27 -2.42
C VAL A 185 20.49 -22.70 -2.86
N ALA A 186 19.74 -23.25 -3.82
CA ALA A 186 20.02 -24.55 -4.42
C ALA A 186 21.27 -24.56 -5.31
N MET A 187 21.69 -23.40 -5.85
CA MET A 187 22.80 -23.27 -6.79
C MET A 187 23.64 -22.02 -6.46
N PRO A 188 24.36 -22.00 -5.33
CA PRO A 188 25.06 -20.81 -4.84
C PRO A 188 26.24 -20.36 -5.72
N SER A 189 26.64 -21.18 -6.70
CA SER A 189 27.65 -20.80 -7.69
C SER A 189 27.11 -19.90 -8.81
N VAL A 190 25.79 -19.76 -8.95
CA VAL A 190 25.14 -18.88 -9.92
C VAL A 190 24.83 -17.55 -9.23
N VAL A 191 25.79 -16.63 -9.32
CA VAL A 191 25.70 -15.30 -8.71
C VAL A 191 25.21 -14.30 -9.74
N GLU A 192 24.22 -13.50 -9.35
CA GLU A 192 23.57 -12.48 -10.16
C GLU A 192 23.68 -11.11 -9.47
N ASP A 193 23.55 -10.05 -10.25
CA ASP A 193 23.57 -8.67 -9.75
C ASP A 193 22.20 -8.28 -9.17
N ALA A 194 22.18 -7.69 -7.97
CA ALA A 194 20.96 -7.18 -7.34
C ALA A 194 20.30 -6.05 -8.15
N GLU A 195 21.05 -5.33 -9.00
CA GLU A 195 20.49 -4.36 -9.94
C GLU A 195 19.53 -4.99 -10.95
N LEU A 196 19.61 -6.31 -11.21
CA LEU A 196 18.62 -6.99 -12.05
C LEU A 196 17.22 -6.95 -11.43
N ILE A 197 17.11 -6.92 -10.10
CA ILE A 197 15.84 -6.80 -9.38
C ILE A 197 15.21 -5.44 -9.69
N ARG A 198 16.00 -4.36 -9.64
CA ARG A 198 15.54 -2.98 -9.91
C ARG A 198 15.23 -2.72 -11.38
N ASN A 199 15.95 -3.41 -12.27
CA ASN A 199 15.73 -3.35 -13.70
C ASN A 199 14.67 -4.34 -14.20
N SER A 200 14.02 -5.08 -13.29
CA SER A 200 12.97 -6.04 -13.65
C SER A 200 11.71 -5.31 -14.12
N ALA A 201 10.92 -5.99 -14.97
CA ALA A 201 9.69 -5.44 -15.49
C ALA A 201 8.65 -5.24 -14.36
N ILE A 202 8.63 -6.15 -13.37
CA ILE A 202 7.78 -6.03 -12.19
C ILE A 202 8.16 -4.81 -11.35
N TYR A 203 9.44 -4.57 -11.10
CA TYR A 203 9.87 -3.40 -10.33
C TYR A 203 9.37 -2.10 -10.99
N ALA A 204 9.60 -1.95 -12.30
CA ALA A 204 9.13 -0.79 -13.04
C ALA A 204 7.59 -0.64 -12.99
N ALA A 205 6.85 -1.74 -13.13
CA ALA A 205 5.39 -1.73 -13.03
C ALA A 205 4.90 -1.31 -11.63
N LEU A 206 5.47 -1.88 -10.57
CA LEU A 206 5.13 -1.55 -9.19
C LEU A 206 5.43 -0.08 -8.88
N VAL A 207 6.53 0.47 -9.38
CA VAL A 207 6.84 1.90 -9.28
C VAL A 207 5.84 2.75 -10.06
N CYS A 208 5.49 2.36 -11.29
CA CYS A 208 4.47 3.05 -12.08
C CYS A 208 3.09 3.02 -11.39
N ASP A 209 2.78 1.95 -10.67
CA ASP A 209 1.57 1.80 -9.86
C ASP A 209 1.65 2.54 -8.50
N GLY A 210 2.73 3.30 -8.27
CA GLY A 210 2.89 4.19 -7.11
C GLY A 210 3.49 3.52 -5.87
N SER A 211 4.06 2.32 -6.02
CA SER A 211 4.82 1.67 -4.94
C SER A 211 6.22 2.28 -4.84
N VAL A 212 6.60 2.67 -3.63
CA VAL A 212 7.90 3.27 -3.31
C VAL A 212 8.58 2.40 -2.27
N VAL A 213 9.82 2.01 -2.56
CA VAL A 213 10.70 1.31 -1.61
C VAL A 213 11.72 2.31 -1.09
N GLU A 214 12.07 2.22 0.20
CA GLU A 214 13.27 2.88 0.71
C GLU A 214 14.50 2.57 -0.16
N THR A 215 15.46 3.47 -0.24
CA THR A 215 16.73 3.18 -0.93
C THR A 215 17.48 2.10 -0.17
N ASP A 216 17.94 1.09 -0.89
CA ASP A 216 18.78 0.02 -0.37
C ASP A 216 20.02 0.60 0.34
N PRO A 217 20.28 0.23 1.60
CA PRO A 217 21.48 0.64 2.31
C PRO A 217 22.77 0.31 1.54
N ALA A 218 22.79 -0.80 0.78
CA ALA A 218 23.95 -1.24 0.01
C ALA A 218 24.21 -0.41 -1.26
N ALA A 219 23.23 0.38 -1.73
CA ALA A 219 23.42 1.29 -2.86
C ALA A 219 24.02 2.66 -2.48
N GLY A 220 24.38 2.86 -1.21
CA GLY A 220 25.14 4.01 -0.74
C GLY A 220 24.32 5.28 -0.57
N LEU A 221 23.95 5.57 0.68
CA LEU A 221 24.01 6.88 1.36
C LEU A 221 23.37 6.76 2.75
N GLY A 222 24.20 6.69 3.79
CA GLY A 222 23.85 7.03 5.17
C GLY A 222 23.20 5.93 6.01
N THR A 223 23.94 5.44 7.00
CA THR A 223 23.47 4.63 8.14
C THR A 223 22.50 5.43 9.02
N TRP A 224 21.33 4.85 9.34
CA TRP A 224 20.47 5.28 10.45
C TRP A 224 19.87 4.08 11.18
N ASP A 225 19.79 4.19 12.50
CA ASP A 225 19.29 3.18 13.44
C ASP A 225 17.84 2.79 13.17
N HIS A 226 17.59 1.49 13.05
CA HIS A 226 16.25 0.92 13.10
C HIS A 226 15.62 1.16 14.49
N PRO A 227 14.33 1.52 14.59
CA PRO A 227 13.63 1.52 15.87
C PRO A 227 13.46 0.07 16.36
N SER A 228 14.32 -0.34 17.29
CA SER A 228 14.36 -1.62 18.03
C SER A 228 13.15 -1.85 18.98
N GLY A 229 11.97 -1.35 18.61
CA GLY A 229 10.80 -1.29 19.50
C GLY A 229 9.84 -2.48 19.46
N TRP A 230 10.13 -3.55 18.72
CA TRP A 230 9.17 -4.67 18.53
C TRP A 230 9.53 -5.95 19.31
N THR A 231 10.56 -5.93 20.17
CA THR A 231 11.21 -7.17 20.65
C THR A 231 11.12 -7.52 22.14
N THR A 232 10.27 -6.88 22.96
CA THR A 232 10.08 -7.36 24.35
C THR A 232 8.87 -8.27 24.51
N ALA A 233 8.99 -9.50 24.00
CA ALA A 233 8.16 -10.62 24.42
C ALA A 233 8.92 -11.97 24.45
N PHE A 234 10.25 -11.99 24.63
CA PHE A 234 10.99 -13.25 24.74
C PHE A 234 12.08 -13.19 25.81
N SER A 235 11.69 -13.00 27.06
CA SER A 235 12.48 -13.44 28.22
C SER A 235 11.56 -13.68 29.42
N GLY A 236 11.03 -14.90 29.58
CA GLY A 236 10.29 -15.22 30.80
C GLY A 236 9.43 -16.48 30.75
N GLY A 237 10.04 -17.60 31.16
CA GLY A 237 9.37 -18.58 32.03
C GLY A 237 8.29 -19.46 31.41
N ALA A 238 8.65 -20.72 31.16
CA ALA A 238 7.70 -21.81 31.16
C ALA A 238 6.93 -21.87 32.50
N SER A 239 5.62 -21.55 32.46
CA SER A 239 4.62 -22.17 33.34
C SER A 239 3.21 -21.77 32.91
N ASP A 240 2.51 -22.75 32.34
CA ASP A 240 1.11 -23.11 32.61
C ASP A 240 0.07 -21.98 32.71
N SER A 241 -0.75 -21.83 31.65
CA SER A 241 -2.15 -21.41 31.74
C SER A 241 -2.87 -21.69 30.42
N ARG A 242 -3.43 -22.90 30.30
CA ARG A 242 -4.57 -23.15 29.41
C ARG A 242 -5.76 -22.30 29.87
N GLN A 243 -6.20 -21.35 29.05
CA GLN A 243 -7.62 -21.01 28.95
C GLN A 243 -7.88 -20.29 27.63
N ALA A 244 -8.39 -21.06 26.67
CA ALA A 244 -9.08 -20.53 25.52
C ALA A 244 -10.48 -20.08 25.94
N HIS A 245 -10.93 -18.93 25.43
CA HIS A 245 -12.30 -18.83 24.92
C HIS A 245 -12.32 -17.86 23.72
N PRO A 246 -13.09 -18.18 22.67
CA PRO A 246 -13.09 -17.53 21.37
C PRO A 246 -14.12 -16.40 21.33
N ASP A 247 -13.89 -15.39 20.51
CA ASP A 247 -14.87 -14.83 19.57
C ASP A 247 -14.41 -13.46 19.06
N SER A 248 -14.71 -13.23 17.78
CA SER A 248 -14.71 -11.96 17.02
C SER A 248 -13.37 -11.39 16.54
N TRP A 249 -12.85 -11.91 15.42
CA TRP A 249 -12.23 -11.11 14.36
C TRP A 249 -12.46 -11.79 13.01
N GLU A 250 -13.47 -11.33 12.26
CA GLU A 250 -13.61 -11.65 10.84
C GLU A 250 -12.56 -10.83 10.08
N ALA A 251 -11.51 -11.51 9.61
CA ALA A 251 -10.57 -10.97 8.64
C ALA A 251 -11.19 -11.05 7.25
N GLY A 252 -11.27 -9.92 6.55
CA GLY A 252 -11.64 -9.89 5.13
C GLY A 252 -10.40 -9.93 4.24
N PRO A 253 -10.24 -10.94 3.38
CA PRO A 253 -9.40 -10.88 2.20
C PRO A 253 -10.29 -10.74 0.96
N ASP A 254 -10.69 -9.51 0.61
CA ASP A 254 -11.39 -9.21 -0.65
C ASP A 254 -10.87 -7.90 -1.26
N SER A 255 -9.66 -7.95 -1.79
CA SER A 255 -9.37 -7.23 -3.03
C SER A 255 -8.76 -8.28 -3.95
N TRP A 256 -9.16 -8.30 -5.23
CA TRP A 256 -8.69 -9.23 -6.26
C TRP A 256 -9.44 -10.55 -6.50
N LYS A 257 -10.79 -10.63 -6.47
CA LYS A 257 -11.58 -11.48 -7.41
C LYS A 257 -12.93 -10.85 -7.78
N ALA A 258 -13.36 -11.14 -9.01
CA ALA A 258 -14.58 -10.68 -9.65
C ALA A 258 -15.85 -11.07 -8.88
N GLY A 259 -16.77 -10.12 -8.70
CA GLY A 259 -18.07 -10.36 -8.07
C GLY A 259 -18.99 -11.23 -8.93
N PRO A 260 -19.85 -12.08 -8.32
CA PRO A 260 -20.91 -12.76 -9.03
C PRO A 260 -22.08 -11.80 -9.37
N ASP A 261 -22.55 -11.86 -10.62
CA ASP A 261 -23.78 -11.22 -11.12
C ASP A 261 -25.01 -11.57 -10.26
N PRO A 262 -25.76 -10.59 -9.71
CA PRO A 262 -27.04 -10.84 -9.05
C PRO A 262 -28.19 -10.45 -10.00
N TRP A 263 -28.43 -11.28 -11.02
CA TRP A 263 -29.70 -11.28 -11.75
C TRP A 263 -30.15 -12.72 -11.97
N GLU A 264 -30.89 -13.28 -11.02
CA GLU A 264 -32.00 -14.24 -11.26
C GLU A 264 -32.68 -14.60 -9.91
N ASP A 265 -34.01 -14.61 -9.93
CA ASP A 265 -34.98 -15.13 -8.95
C ASP A 265 -35.35 -14.33 -7.68
N HIS A 266 -36.26 -13.36 -7.87
CA HIS A 266 -37.38 -13.15 -6.93
C HIS A 266 -38.71 -13.37 -7.68
N PRO A 267 -39.69 -14.10 -7.08
CA PRO A 267 -40.99 -14.35 -7.68
C PRO A 267 -41.92 -13.13 -7.63
N ASP A 268 -42.73 -13.03 -8.68
CA ASP A 268 -43.84 -12.09 -8.89
C ASP A 268 -44.74 -11.88 -7.65
N VAL A 269 -44.87 -10.63 -7.19
CA VAL A 269 -46.15 -10.10 -6.66
C VAL A 269 -46.23 -8.60 -6.98
N TRP A 270 -47.12 -8.27 -7.91
CA TRP A 270 -47.60 -6.91 -8.17
C TRP A 270 -48.84 -6.63 -7.33
N GLU A 271 -48.78 -5.66 -6.40
CA GLU A 271 -49.98 -4.91 -6.00
C GLU A 271 -49.63 -3.43 -5.75
N THR A 272 -50.06 -2.58 -6.68
CA THR A 272 -50.28 -1.15 -6.49
C THR A 272 -51.42 -0.91 -5.49
N PRO A 273 -51.39 0.20 -4.74
CA PRO A 273 -52.40 1.22 -5.04
C PRO A 273 -51.84 2.64 -5.11
N ALA A 274 -52.45 3.38 -6.02
CA ALA A 274 -52.37 4.81 -6.17
C ALA A 274 -52.88 5.55 -4.92
N GLU A 275 -52.25 6.68 -4.58
CA GLU A 275 -52.95 7.96 -4.48
C GLU A 275 -51.97 9.14 -4.30
N SER A 276 -52.22 10.15 -5.13
CA SER A 276 -51.66 11.49 -5.23
C SER A 276 -51.34 12.22 -3.92
N THR A 277 -50.15 12.83 -3.82
CA THR A 277 -49.95 14.15 -3.19
C THR A 277 -48.76 14.87 -3.83
N GLN A 278 -48.89 16.20 -3.91
CA GLN A 278 -48.19 17.16 -4.75
C GLN A 278 -46.66 17.23 -4.58
N VAL A 279 -45.99 17.48 -5.71
CA VAL A 279 -44.58 17.87 -5.80
C VAL A 279 -44.39 19.27 -5.20
N GLN A 280 -43.78 19.35 -4.02
CA GLN A 280 -43.03 20.52 -3.59
C GLN A 280 -41.59 20.38 -4.08
N THR A 281 -41.15 21.32 -4.91
CA THR A 281 -39.75 21.51 -5.26
C THR A 281 -38.99 21.98 -4.02
N GLY A 282 -38.47 21.04 -3.23
CA GLY A 282 -37.57 21.28 -2.11
C GLY A 282 -36.15 21.54 -2.60
N SER A 283 -35.51 22.53 -1.96
CA SER A 283 -34.08 22.85 -2.00
C SER A 283 -33.21 21.60 -2.02
N ALA A 284 -32.11 21.64 -2.79
CA ALA A 284 -31.06 20.65 -2.73
C ALA A 284 -30.28 20.80 -1.41
N ASP A 285 -30.89 20.37 -0.32
CA ASP A 285 -30.25 20.29 0.99
C ASP A 285 -29.44 18.98 1.06
N THR A 286 -28.12 19.11 1.13
CA THR A 286 -27.22 17.99 1.45
C THR A 286 -27.53 17.44 2.86
N PRO A 287 -27.46 16.12 3.10
CA PRO A 287 -27.92 15.50 4.34
C PRO A 287 -27.17 15.90 5.62
N TRP A 288 -26.04 16.60 5.50
CA TRP A 288 -25.11 16.85 6.61
C TRP A 288 -25.21 18.26 7.20
N SER A 289 -26.16 19.07 6.73
CA SER A 289 -26.33 20.47 7.17
C SER A 289 -27.40 20.65 8.25
N GLN A 290 -28.13 19.59 8.61
CA GLN A 290 -29.09 19.61 9.71
C GLN A 290 -28.51 18.88 10.91
N GLY A 291 -27.70 19.60 11.70
CA GLY A 291 -27.31 19.15 13.03
C GLY A 291 -28.55 19.02 13.90
N GLY A 292 -28.96 17.79 14.20
CA GLY A 292 -29.76 17.52 15.38
C GLY A 292 -28.90 17.69 16.62
N ASP A 293 -29.52 17.97 17.77
CA ASP A 293 -28.86 18.20 19.06
C ASP A 293 -27.95 17.04 19.56
N ASP A 294 -27.89 15.92 18.82
CA ASP A 294 -27.13 14.70 19.11
C ASP A 294 -25.92 14.46 18.18
N ASP A 295 -25.46 15.42 17.36
CA ASP A 295 -24.23 15.24 16.56
C ASP A 295 -22.97 15.38 17.45
N PRO A 296 -22.25 14.28 17.78
CA PRO A 296 -21.06 14.32 18.62
C PRO A 296 -19.90 15.10 17.99
N LEU A 297 -20.01 15.47 16.71
CA LEU A 297 -19.01 16.29 16.02
C LEU A 297 -19.34 17.79 16.04
N ALA A 298 -20.53 18.20 16.47
CA ALA A 298 -20.89 19.62 16.60
C ALA A 298 -20.02 20.36 17.63
N GLU A 299 -19.50 19.64 18.64
CA GLU A 299 -18.56 20.17 19.63
C GLU A 299 -17.18 20.49 19.03
N TYR A 300 -16.83 19.87 17.90
CA TYR A 300 -15.54 20.02 17.20
C TYR A 300 -15.61 20.93 15.97
N ALA A 301 -16.52 21.90 15.99
CA ALA A 301 -16.66 22.87 14.90
C ALA A 301 -15.32 23.55 14.56
N TRP A 302 -14.98 23.54 13.27
CA TRP A 302 -13.75 24.14 12.75
C TRP A 302 -13.65 25.63 13.12
N ARG A 303 -12.43 26.10 13.40
CA ARG A 303 -12.15 27.51 13.70
C ARG A 303 -10.93 28.00 12.95
N ILE A 304 -11.01 29.22 12.43
CA ILE A 304 -9.88 29.87 11.76
C ILE A 304 -8.64 29.96 12.66
N GLY A 305 -8.82 30.06 13.98
CA GLY A 305 -7.72 30.08 14.95
C GLY A 305 -6.82 28.84 14.89
N TYR A 306 -7.35 27.66 14.52
CA TYR A 306 -6.55 26.46 14.34
C TYR A 306 -5.56 26.61 13.17
N LEU A 307 -6.02 27.17 12.04
CA LEU A 307 -5.17 27.47 10.88
C LEU A 307 -4.04 28.43 11.26
N GLU A 308 -4.35 29.50 11.99
CA GLU A 308 -3.35 30.48 12.43
C GLU A 308 -2.34 29.89 13.40
N ARG A 309 -2.78 28.97 14.27
CA ARG A 309 -1.90 28.25 15.19
C ARG A 309 -0.96 27.32 14.44
N TRP A 310 -1.47 26.54 13.51
CA TRP A 310 -0.64 25.70 12.64
C TRP A 310 0.37 26.53 11.87
N ASN A 311 -0.03 27.63 11.24
CA ASN A 311 0.90 28.50 10.52
C ASN A 311 1.99 29.09 11.42
N HIS A 312 1.62 29.55 12.62
CA HIS A 312 2.58 30.08 13.58
C HIS A 312 3.60 29.02 14.00
N VAL A 313 3.13 27.81 14.32
CA VAL A 313 3.98 26.68 14.66
C VAL A 313 4.90 26.34 13.50
N LEU A 314 4.39 26.20 12.27
CA LEU A 314 5.20 25.85 11.10
C LEU A 314 6.21 26.93 10.70
N SER A 315 5.91 28.20 10.98
CA SER A 315 6.78 29.35 10.67
C SER A 315 7.87 29.57 11.73
N SER A 316 7.69 29.10 12.97
CA SER A 316 8.65 29.30 14.06
C SER A 316 9.83 28.32 14.02
N PHE A 317 9.81 27.33 13.13
CA PHE A 317 10.92 26.41 12.89
C PHE A 317 12.06 27.12 12.14
N GLN A 318 13.09 27.53 12.87
CA GLN A 318 14.41 27.81 12.31
C GLN A 318 15.40 26.79 12.87
N ASP A 319 16.16 26.14 11.99
CA ASP A 319 17.32 25.29 12.32
C ASP A 319 17.07 24.04 13.18
N GLY A 320 16.32 23.08 12.64
CA GLY A 320 16.66 21.66 12.80
C GLY A 320 15.94 20.83 13.86
N ALA A 321 15.13 21.41 14.76
CA ALA A 321 14.18 20.61 15.55
C ALA A 321 13.02 21.46 16.10
N PRO A 322 11.77 20.95 16.10
CA PRO A 322 10.68 21.61 16.79
C PRO A 322 10.99 21.72 18.28
N SER A 323 10.83 22.92 18.83
CA SER A 323 10.29 23.00 20.18
C SER A 323 8.82 22.59 20.11
N THR A 324 8.46 21.44 20.66
CA THR A 324 7.06 21.08 20.88
C THR A 324 6.38 22.23 21.66
N PRO A 325 5.15 22.66 21.30
CA PRO A 325 4.43 23.63 22.10
C PRO A 325 4.40 23.17 23.55
N GLY A 326 4.93 23.99 24.45
CA GLY A 326 4.98 23.67 25.89
C GLY A 326 3.62 23.84 26.57
N ASP A 327 2.70 24.55 25.93
CA ASP A 327 1.38 24.84 26.46
C ASP A 327 0.35 23.78 26.03
N SER A 328 -0.34 23.22 27.02
CA SER A 328 -1.45 22.28 26.85
C SER A 328 -2.58 22.81 25.97
N GLN A 329 -2.84 24.13 25.99
CA GLN A 329 -3.86 24.73 25.13
C GLN A 329 -3.44 24.69 23.66
N GLU A 330 -2.19 25.05 23.36
CA GLU A 330 -1.68 25.03 21.99
C GLU A 330 -1.69 23.62 21.39
N LEU A 331 -1.30 22.62 22.20
CA LEU A 331 -1.38 21.21 21.79
C LEU A 331 -2.81 20.79 21.46
N THR A 332 -3.77 21.22 22.28
CA THR A 332 -5.19 20.93 22.06
C THR A 332 -5.70 21.57 20.77
N GLU A 333 -5.35 22.84 20.53
CA GLU A 333 -5.73 23.54 19.30
C GLU A 333 -5.14 22.92 18.04
N LEU A 334 -3.89 22.43 18.10
CA LEU A 334 -3.27 21.72 16.98
C LEU A 334 -4.00 20.40 16.69
N MET A 335 -4.31 19.62 17.73
CA MET A 335 -5.05 18.36 17.60
C MET A 335 -6.46 18.56 17.03
N LEU A 336 -7.20 19.53 17.58
CA LEU A 336 -8.54 19.89 17.08
C LEU A 336 -8.51 20.41 15.63
N GLY A 337 -7.40 21.05 15.25
CA GLY A 337 -7.10 21.43 13.87
C GLY A 337 -7.05 20.27 12.87
N CYS A 338 -6.99 19.01 13.29
CA CYS A 338 -7.03 17.89 12.35
C CYS A 338 -8.39 17.19 12.29
N VAL A 339 -9.28 17.44 13.26
CA VAL A 339 -10.50 16.64 13.47
C VAL A 339 -11.53 16.82 12.36
N ASP A 340 -11.75 18.06 11.93
CA ASP A 340 -12.66 18.33 10.81
C ASP A 340 -11.96 18.04 9.47
N PRO A 341 -12.50 17.16 8.60
CA PRO A 341 -11.85 16.84 7.33
C PRO A 341 -11.65 18.04 6.39
N ARG A 342 -12.57 19.02 6.44
CA ARG A 342 -12.47 20.21 5.58
C ARG A 342 -11.45 21.20 6.14
N GLY A 343 -11.40 21.34 7.45
CA GLY A 343 -10.35 22.04 8.15
C GLY A 343 -8.96 21.47 7.87
N LEU A 344 -8.85 20.14 7.90
CA LEU A 344 -7.62 19.45 7.51
C LEU A 344 -7.21 19.77 6.06
N ASP A 345 -8.16 19.82 5.12
CA ASP A 345 -7.88 20.25 3.74
C ASP A 345 -7.29 21.67 3.68
N LEU A 346 -7.80 22.60 4.51
CA LEU A 346 -7.24 23.96 4.61
C LEU A 346 -5.81 23.95 5.16
N LEU A 347 -5.54 23.16 6.20
CA LEU A 347 -4.18 23.01 6.75
C LEU A 347 -3.20 22.44 5.73
N LEU A 348 -3.62 21.40 5.02
CA LEU A 348 -2.81 20.73 4.00
C LEU A 348 -2.56 21.64 2.80
N ALA A 349 -3.58 22.40 2.36
CA ALA A 349 -3.40 23.37 1.29
C ALA A 349 -2.46 24.50 1.69
N MET A 350 -2.57 25.02 2.91
CA MET A 350 -1.60 25.98 3.46
C MET A 350 -0.19 25.37 3.50
N ALA A 351 -0.03 24.13 3.99
CA ALA A 351 1.27 23.49 4.10
C ALA A 351 1.91 23.22 2.73
N LEU A 352 1.13 22.79 1.73
CA LEU A 352 1.60 22.53 0.37
C LEU A 352 1.95 23.81 -0.39
N THR A 353 1.16 24.86 -0.23
CA THR A 353 1.36 26.12 -0.99
C THR A 353 2.34 27.06 -0.30
N GLY A 354 2.55 26.92 1.01
CA GLY A 354 3.24 27.92 1.84
C GLY A 354 2.46 29.23 2.01
N GLU A 355 1.20 29.29 1.55
CA GLU A 355 0.39 30.50 1.49
C GLU A 355 -0.84 30.38 2.42
N ILE A 356 -0.73 30.92 3.64
CA ILE A 356 -1.87 30.98 4.59
C ILE A 356 -3.07 31.74 4.03
N GLU A 357 -2.84 32.76 3.19
CA GLU A 357 -3.91 33.62 2.68
C GLU A 357 -4.91 32.86 1.79
N ILE A 358 -4.47 31.85 1.03
CA ILE A 358 -5.39 31.00 0.25
C ILE A 358 -6.34 30.28 1.19
N ALA A 359 -5.81 29.66 2.24
CA ALA A 359 -6.60 28.89 3.20
C ALA A 359 -7.54 29.79 4.01
N ARG A 360 -7.11 31.01 4.39
CA ARG A 360 -7.97 32.02 5.04
C ARG A 360 -9.14 32.44 4.15
N GLN A 361 -8.86 32.78 2.90
CA GLN A 361 -9.89 33.18 1.94
C GLN A 361 -10.85 32.03 1.65
N ALA A 362 -10.35 30.80 1.49
CA ALA A 362 -11.18 29.61 1.30
C ALA A 362 -12.08 29.34 2.52
N CYS A 363 -11.58 29.52 3.74
CA CYS A 363 -12.38 29.41 4.97
C CYS A 363 -13.51 30.46 4.98
N ALA A 364 -13.21 31.72 4.69
CA ALA A 364 -14.22 32.79 4.61
C ALA A 364 -15.25 32.53 3.51
N GLN A 365 -14.79 32.04 2.33
CA GLN A 365 -15.65 31.69 1.20
C GLN A 365 -16.60 30.54 1.52
N TRP A 366 -16.16 29.59 2.34
CA TRP A 366 -16.97 28.46 2.78
C TRP A 366 -18.04 28.89 3.80
N GLU A 367 -17.74 29.85 4.67
CA GLU A 367 -18.74 30.43 5.58
C GLU A 367 -19.78 31.28 4.83
N SER A 368 -19.39 31.89 3.71
CA SER A 368 -20.31 32.51 2.75
C SER A 368 -20.94 31.48 1.81
N ASN A 369 -22.04 31.82 1.13
CA ASN A 369 -22.78 30.87 0.30
C ASN A 369 -21.90 30.28 -0.83
N PRO A 370 -21.65 28.95 -0.88
CA PRO A 370 -20.74 28.32 -1.85
C PRO A 370 -21.21 28.38 -3.32
N LEU A 371 -22.40 28.93 -3.59
CA LEU A 371 -22.93 29.14 -4.94
C LEU A 371 -22.58 30.52 -5.54
N GLU A 372 -21.86 31.38 -4.83
CA GLU A 372 -21.37 32.65 -5.38
C GLU A 372 -20.24 32.41 -6.41
N GLN A 373 -20.24 33.21 -7.49
CA GLN A 373 -19.38 33.03 -8.65
C GLN A 373 -17.87 33.27 -8.40
N ASP A 374 -17.49 33.81 -7.24
CA ASP A 374 -16.13 34.25 -6.91
C ASP A 374 -15.39 33.34 -5.91
N ASN A 375 -15.66 32.03 -5.90
CA ASN A 375 -15.05 31.05 -4.99
C ASN A 375 -13.63 30.59 -5.41
N HIS A 376 -12.79 31.52 -5.86
CA HIS A 376 -11.46 31.21 -6.41
C HIS A 376 -10.52 30.55 -5.39
N ALA A 377 -10.53 30.96 -4.13
CA ALA A 377 -9.68 30.38 -3.11
C ALA A 377 -10.11 28.95 -2.75
N LEU A 378 -11.42 28.71 -2.62
CA LEU A 378 -11.97 27.38 -2.40
C LEU A 378 -11.66 26.42 -3.56
N LEU A 379 -11.78 26.89 -4.80
CA LEU A 379 -11.38 26.13 -5.99
C LEU A 379 -9.88 25.82 -5.99
N LYS A 380 -9.03 26.77 -5.59
CA LYS A 380 -7.58 26.55 -5.48
C LYS A 380 -7.26 25.51 -4.41
N VAL A 381 -7.91 25.54 -3.24
CA VAL A 381 -7.79 24.49 -2.21
C VAL A 381 -8.20 23.14 -2.77
N ALA A 382 -9.35 23.06 -3.46
CA ALA A 382 -9.80 21.82 -4.06
C ALA A 382 -8.80 21.26 -5.09
N GLN A 383 -8.24 22.11 -5.96
CA GLN A 383 -7.19 21.73 -6.91
C GLN A 383 -5.94 21.21 -6.21
N VAL A 384 -5.52 21.85 -5.12
CA VAL A 384 -4.40 21.39 -4.32
C VAL A 384 -4.70 20.01 -3.74
N ILE A 385 -5.84 19.83 -3.06
CA ILE A 385 -6.18 18.53 -2.45
C ILE A 385 -6.35 17.42 -3.49
N LEU A 386 -6.94 17.72 -4.65
CA LEU A 386 -7.07 16.78 -5.77
C LEU A 386 -5.71 16.45 -6.40
N GLY A 387 -4.67 17.24 -6.19
CA GLY A 387 -3.38 17.05 -6.83
C GLY A 387 -3.29 17.63 -8.25
N GLU A 388 -4.21 18.53 -8.61
CA GLU A 388 -4.31 19.17 -9.92
C GLU A 388 -3.68 20.57 -9.96
N TRP A 389 -3.15 21.04 -8.83
CA TRP A 389 -2.48 22.33 -8.74
C TRP A 389 -1.11 22.28 -9.44
N GLU A 390 -0.89 23.19 -10.39
CA GLU A 390 0.33 23.27 -11.21
C GLU A 390 1.53 23.93 -10.51
N GLY A 391 1.35 24.44 -9.28
CA GLY A 391 2.43 25.09 -8.54
C GLY A 391 3.43 24.11 -7.91
N GLN A 392 4.55 24.64 -7.44
CA GLN A 392 5.59 23.86 -6.77
C GLN A 392 5.25 23.72 -5.28
N PRO A 393 5.09 22.49 -4.75
CA PRO A 393 4.86 22.31 -3.31
C PRO A 393 6.03 22.82 -2.47
N ASP A 394 5.72 23.50 -1.36
CA ASP A 394 6.68 23.82 -0.31
C ASP A 394 6.93 22.58 0.55
N TRP A 395 7.79 21.69 0.06
CA TRP A 395 8.15 20.47 0.75
C TRP A 395 8.76 20.71 2.13
N GLY A 396 9.43 21.86 2.34
CA GLY A 396 9.95 22.22 3.65
C GLY A 396 8.82 22.43 4.67
N THR A 397 7.75 23.12 4.29
CA THR A 397 6.57 23.30 5.14
C THR A 397 5.81 21.99 5.34
N VAL A 398 5.67 21.17 4.30
CA VAL A 398 5.03 19.84 4.40
C VAL A 398 5.80 18.91 5.34
N ASP A 399 7.13 18.88 5.27
CA ASP A 399 7.96 18.05 6.14
C ASP A 399 7.86 18.50 7.62
N ARG A 400 7.79 19.82 7.86
CA ARG A 400 7.52 20.37 9.20
C ARG A 400 6.13 19.98 9.70
N PHE A 401 5.11 20.04 8.85
CA PHE A 401 3.75 19.61 9.16
C PHE A 401 3.71 18.14 9.57
N ASP A 402 4.29 17.25 8.75
CA ASP A 402 4.39 15.83 9.03
C ASP A 402 5.13 15.56 10.37
N HIS A 403 6.21 16.30 10.64
CA HIS A 403 6.92 16.16 11.91
C HIS A 403 6.04 16.53 13.12
N VAL A 404 5.29 17.63 13.05
CA VAL A 404 4.35 18.02 14.13
C VAL A 404 3.28 16.96 14.32
N VAL A 405 2.67 16.48 13.23
CA VAL A 405 1.65 15.41 13.28
C VAL A 405 2.22 14.15 13.95
N GLN A 406 3.44 13.74 13.59
CA GLN A 406 4.10 12.58 14.20
C GLN A 406 4.30 12.72 15.70
N ARG A 407 4.71 13.91 16.17
CA ARG A 407 4.85 14.21 17.60
C ARG A 407 3.51 14.12 18.33
N LEU A 408 2.45 14.66 17.72
CA LEU A 408 1.09 14.57 18.27
C LEU A 408 0.60 13.13 18.36
N ILE A 409 0.83 12.30 17.33
CA ILE A 409 0.50 10.86 17.34
C ILE A 409 1.21 10.17 18.51
N SER A 410 2.53 10.37 18.66
CA SER A 410 3.29 9.77 19.77
C SER A 410 2.77 10.20 21.15
N MET A 411 2.35 11.46 21.27
CA MET A 411 1.78 11.98 22.52
C MET A 411 0.44 11.32 22.84
N VAL A 412 -0.48 11.24 21.87
CA VAL A 412 -1.79 10.61 22.07
C VAL A 412 -1.64 9.11 22.36
N ALA A 413 -0.76 8.42 21.63
CA ALA A 413 -0.46 7.00 21.88
C ALA A 413 0.09 6.75 23.28
N SER A 414 0.93 7.65 23.81
CA SER A 414 1.44 7.56 25.18
C SER A 414 0.34 7.70 26.23
N ILE A 415 -0.69 8.52 25.97
CA ILE A 415 -1.84 8.67 26.86
C ILE A 415 -2.66 7.37 26.86
N SER A 416 -2.94 6.82 25.68
CA SER A 416 -3.67 5.56 25.49
C SER A 416 -2.98 4.35 26.15
N GLY A 417 -1.65 4.28 26.08
CA GLY A 417 -0.86 3.22 26.70
C GLY A 417 -0.92 3.22 28.23
N ALA A 418 -1.14 4.37 28.86
CA ALA A 418 -1.28 4.48 30.32
C ALA A 418 -2.66 4.00 30.82
N THR A 419 -3.70 4.12 29.98
CA THR A 419 -5.10 3.83 30.35
C THR A 419 -5.61 2.49 29.82
N GLY A 420 -4.93 1.87 28.85
CA GLY A 420 -5.35 0.62 28.20
C GLY A 420 -6.55 0.77 27.26
N VAL A 421 -7.14 1.97 27.18
CA VAL A 421 -8.23 2.36 26.29
C VAL A 421 -7.87 3.72 25.73
N ASN A 422 -7.99 3.89 24.41
CA ASN A 422 -7.75 5.18 23.78
C ASN A 422 -8.89 6.16 24.12
N PRO A 423 -8.64 7.24 24.88
CA PRO A 423 -9.68 8.17 25.26
C PRO A 423 -10.06 9.14 24.13
N LEU A 424 -9.25 9.23 23.06
CA LEU A 424 -9.42 10.20 21.97
C LEU A 424 -9.25 9.54 20.58
N PRO A 425 -10.02 8.48 20.26
CA PRO A 425 -9.85 7.72 19.02
C PRO A 425 -10.07 8.58 17.76
N THR A 426 -11.02 9.51 17.79
CA THR A 426 -11.30 10.45 16.69
C THR A 426 -10.10 11.36 16.40
N VAL A 427 -9.46 11.91 17.45
CA VAL A 427 -8.31 12.80 17.31
C VAL A 427 -7.12 12.02 16.75
N GLU A 428 -6.85 10.83 17.29
CA GLU A 428 -5.75 10.00 16.80
C GLU A 428 -5.97 9.59 15.33
N ALA A 429 -7.20 9.16 14.98
CA ALA A 429 -7.57 8.84 13.60
C ALA A 429 -7.36 10.04 12.66
N SER A 430 -7.71 11.24 13.11
CA SER A 430 -7.53 12.50 12.36
C SER A 430 -6.06 12.82 12.08
N LEU A 431 -5.18 12.59 13.05
CA LEU A 431 -3.74 12.75 12.87
C LEU A 431 -3.18 11.72 11.88
N TRP A 432 -3.66 10.47 11.94
CA TRP A 432 -3.32 9.46 10.93
C TRP A 432 -3.82 9.82 9.53
N LEU A 433 -5.01 10.40 9.41
CA LEU A 433 -5.53 10.92 8.14
C LEU A 433 -4.66 12.06 7.60
N ALA A 434 -4.27 13.02 8.46
CA ALA A 434 -3.35 14.09 8.08
C ALA A 434 -2.04 13.53 7.50
N ARG A 435 -1.47 12.51 8.14
CA ARG A 435 -0.28 11.81 7.63
C ARG A 435 -0.55 11.05 6.32
N ALA A 436 -1.70 10.39 6.20
CA ALA A 436 -2.09 9.67 4.99
C ALA A 436 -2.14 10.61 3.77
N HIS A 437 -2.68 11.81 3.95
CA HIS A 437 -2.67 12.86 2.93
C HIS A 437 -1.25 13.30 2.57
N VAL A 438 -0.36 13.53 3.54
CA VAL A 438 1.04 13.87 3.27
C VAL A 438 1.72 12.80 2.43
N GLU A 439 1.57 11.52 2.81
CA GLU A 439 2.16 10.41 2.05
C GLU A 439 1.55 10.30 0.65
N ARG A 440 0.26 10.63 0.48
CA ARG A 440 -0.38 10.70 -0.84
C ARG A 440 0.25 11.80 -1.68
N PHE A 441 0.49 12.98 -1.09
CA PHE A 441 1.13 14.09 -1.79
C PHE A 441 2.55 13.78 -2.23
N ARG A 442 3.26 12.95 -1.47
CA ARG A 442 4.59 12.41 -1.80
C ARG A 442 4.53 11.23 -2.80
N ALA A 443 3.35 10.87 -3.31
CA ALA A 443 3.10 9.71 -4.16
C ALA A 443 3.58 8.37 -3.56
N ARG A 444 3.35 8.19 -2.25
CA ARG A 444 3.70 6.96 -1.51
C ARG A 444 2.43 6.19 -1.15
N GLY A 445 1.81 5.57 -2.15
CA GLY A 445 0.49 4.95 -2.04
C GLY A 445 0.39 3.90 -0.93
N SER A 446 1.42 3.07 -0.75
CA SER A 446 1.48 2.06 0.32
C SER A 446 1.45 2.68 1.72
N ARG A 447 2.19 3.78 1.94
CA ARG A 447 2.19 4.50 3.22
C ARG A 447 0.88 5.24 3.46
N THR A 448 0.24 5.76 2.41
CA THR A 448 -1.12 6.30 2.48
C THR A 448 -2.10 5.24 2.96
N GLN A 449 -2.09 4.04 2.36
CA GLN A 449 -2.97 2.94 2.75
C GLN A 449 -2.71 2.49 4.20
N LEU A 450 -1.45 2.39 4.62
CA LEU A 450 -1.10 2.05 6.00
C LEU A 450 -1.65 3.07 7.00
N CYS A 451 -1.48 4.38 6.73
CA CYS A 451 -1.99 5.43 7.61
C CYS A 451 -3.53 5.46 7.61
N LEU A 452 -4.16 5.24 6.46
CA LEU A 452 -5.62 5.17 6.33
C LEU A 452 -6.20 3.98 7.11
N ALA A 453 -5.59 2.80 7.01
CA ALA A 453 -6.00 1.61 7.77
C ALA A 453 -5.85 1.83 9.29
N ARG A 454 -4.80 2.53 9.73
CA ARG A 454 -4.65 2.93 11.14
C ARG A 454 -5.78 3.85 11.60
N ALA A 455 -6.13 4.87 10.80
CA ALA A 455 -7.23 5.76 11.11
C ALA A 455 -8.58 5.02 11.18
N GLU A 456 -8.83 4.12 10.24
CA GLU A 456 -10.05 3.30 10.20
C GLU A 456 -10.18 2.37 11.39
N ASN A 457 -9.10 1.69 11.79
CA ASN A 457 -9.14 0.84 12.98
C ASN A 457 -9.43 1.61 14.26
N LEU A 458 -9.06 2.89 14.33
CA LEU A 458 -9.29 3.76 15.48
C LEU A 458 -10.70 4.34 15.50
N ALA A 459 -11.20 4.81 14.35
CA ALA A 459 -12.51 5.43 14.23
C ALA A 459 -13.14 5.13 12.85
N PRO A 460 -13.75 3.96 12.65
CA PRO A 460 -14.34 3.55 11.36
C PRO A 460 -15.40 4.53 10.83
N TRP A 461 -16.06 5.25 11.73
CA TRP A 461 -17.09 6.26 11.41
C TRP A 461 -16.50 7.62 11.01
N HIS A 462 -15.18 7.80 11.01
CA HIS A 462 -14.58 9.10 10.73
C HIS A 462 -14.79 9.52 9.27
N PRO A 463 -15.45 10.66 9.00
CA PRO A 463 -15.84 11.06 7.63
C PRO A 463 -14.64 11.28 6.70
N GLY A 464 -13.47 11.62 7.26
CA GLY A 464 -12.24 11.77 6.49
C GLY A 464 -11.71 10.48 5.83
N ILE A 465 -12.10 9.29 6.33
CA ILE A 465 -11.67 8.00 5.76
C ILE A 465 -12.24 7.83 4.35
N GLU A 466 -13.57 7.92 4.23
CA GLU A 466 -14.26 7.75 2.96
C GLU A 466 -13.89 8.88 1.97
N ARG A 467 -13.74 10.11 2.48
CA ARG A 467 -13.26 11.23 1.67
C ARG A 467 -11.87 10.94 1.08
N LEU A 468 -10.91 10.46 1.88
CA LEU A 468 -9.57 10.15 1.38
C LEU A 468 -9.59 8.98 0.39
N ARG A 469 -10.43 7.95 0.59
CA ARG A 469 -10.62 6.87 -0.39
C ARG A 469 -11.09 7.39 -1.74
N GLN A 470 -12.09 8.27 -1.73
CA GLN A 470 -12.59 8.89 -2.96
C GLN A 470 -11.52 9.72 -3.65
N LEU A 471 -10.73 10.49 -2.90
CA LEU A 471 -9.60 11.24 -3.44
C LEU A 471 -8.53 10.33 -4.06
N CYS A 472 -8.19 9.22 -3.40
CA CYS A 472 -7.25 8.23 -3.94
C CYS A 472 -7.79 7.52 -5.20
N ALA A 473 -9.11 7.30 -5.28
CA ALA A 473 -9.73 6.69 -6.45
C ALA A 473 -9.78 7.64 -7.66
N VAL A 474 -10.05 8.93 -7.43
CA VAL A 474 -10.13 9.95 -8.50
C VAL A 474 -8.74 10.38 -8.96
N SER A 475 -7.82 10.58 -8.02
CA SER A 475 -6.47 11.07 -8.29
C SER A 475 -5.47 10.34 -7.39
N PRO A 476 -4.98 9.16 -7.82
CA PRO A 476 -4.05 8.35 -7.02
C PRO A 476 -2.67 9.00 -6.90
N VAL A 477 -2.24 9.71 -7.95
CA VAL A 477 -0.92 10.37 -8.02
C VAL A 477 -1.12 11.85 -8.37
N PRO A 478 -0.71 12.78 -7.49
CA PRO A 478 -0.75 14.21 -7.78
C PRO A 478 0.12 14.59 -8.99
N GLN A 479 -0.30 15.59 -9.76
CA GLN A 479 0.42 16.05 -10.96
C GLN A 479 1.87 16.47 -10.65
N TRP A 480 2.10 17.17 -9.54
CA TRP A 480 3.45 17.59 -9.15
C TRP A 480 4.39 16.42 -8.84
N ALA A 481 3.87 15.24 -8.51
CA ALA A 481 4.69 14.05 -8.28
C ALA A 481 5.16 13.40 -9.59
N THR A 482 4.51 13.72 -10.73
CA THR A 482 4.88 13.19 -12.05
C THR A 482 6.10 13.87 -12.66
N GLN A 483 6.52 15.02 -12.12
CA GLN A 483 7.66 15.79 -12.60
C GLN A 483 8.76 15.82 -11.55
N ARG A 484 9.99 15.46 -11.93
CA ARG A 484 11.14 15.42 -11.01
C ARG A 484 11.40 16.76 -10.31
N ALA A 485 11.17 17.89 -10.98
CA ALA A 485 11.44 19.22 -10.42
C ALA A 485 10.50 19.61 -9.28
N THR A 486 9.29 19.06 -9.26
CA THR A 486 8.23 19.38 -8.28
C THR A 486 7.93 18.24 -7.33
N ALA A 487 8.36 17.01 -7.67
CA ALA A 487 8.22 15.84 -6.81
C ALA A 487 8.99 16.03 -5.49
N TRP A 488 8.49 15.40 -4.43
CA TRP A 488 9.17 15.38 -3.15
C TRP A 488 10.47 14.58 -3.27
N HIS A 489 11.54 15.13 -2.73
CA HIS A 489 12.82 14.45 -2.55
C HIS A 489 13.16 14.47 -1.08
N ARG A 490 13.71 13.37 -0.58
CA ARG A 490 14.26 13.35 0.79
C ARG A 490 15.41 14.34 0.81
N SER A 491 15.28 15.41 1.58
CA SER A 491 16.39 16.35 1.79
C SER A 491 17.54 15.55 2.41
N GLY A 492 18.67 15.45 1.71
CA GLY A 492 19.86 14.80 2.23
C GLY A 492 20.34 15.56 3.46
N THR A 493 20.17 14.96 4.62
CA THR A 493 20.82 15.36 5.88
C THR A 493 22.21 14.80 5.93
#